data_AF-A0A1M4ZRQ6-F1
#
_entry.id   AF-A0A1M4ZRQ6-F1
#
_cell.length_a   1.000
_cell.length_b   1.000
_cell.length_c   1.000
_cell.angle_alpha   90.00
_cell.angle_beta   90.00
_cell.angle_gamma   90.00
#
_symmetry.space_group_name_H-M   'P 1'
#
loop_
_entity.id
_entity.type
_entity.pdbx_description
1 polymer ?
#
loop_
_entity_poly.entity_id
_entity_poly.type
_entity_poly.pdbx_seq_one_letter_code
_entity_poly.pdbx_strand_id
1 'polypeptide(L)'
;MNKEKIGAILRKTRKAHGKSLIDMEPISGYGKTTLSNMENGFPSVSDDKYIHYAKTLNIAEKLFGIVSKEEEKERFLEKRMFEIEPIVFASPSIALNQINNIENMILEHSSLLPVMHYIKGRCFFAQDKWKEAQESILESVELLQDVQKWKYSKSSRYVTTL
;
A
#
# COMPACT_ATOMS: atom_id res chain seq x y z
N MET A 1 -5.26 -10.34 1.87
CA MET A 1 -4.86 -10.23 0.46
C MET A 1 -5.07 -8.80 -0.03
N ASN A 2 -4.00 -8.06 -0.28
CA ASN A 2 -4.07 -6.71 -0.86
C ASN A 2 -4.51 -6.74 -2.34
N LYS A 3 -5.83 -6.69 -2.59
CA LYS A 3 -6.45 -6.81 -3.93
C LYS A 3 -6.02 -5.73 -4.90
N GLU A 4 -5.76 -4.51 -4.42
CA GLU A 4 -5.30 -3.41 -5.26
C GLU A 4 -3.91 -3.70 -5.85
N LYS A 5 -2.99 -4.13 -4.99
CA LYS A 5 -1.63 -4.50 -5.41
C LYS A 5 -1.64 -5.67 -6.38
N ILE A 6 -2.44 -6.69 -6.07
CA ILE A 6 -2.61 -7.86 -6.92
C ILE A 6 -3.21 -7.50 -8.28
N GLY A 7 -4.26 -6.67 -8.30
CA GLY A 7 -4.90 -6.21 -9.52
C GLY A 7 -3.93 -5.49 -10.45
N ALA A 8 -3.09 -4.61 -9.90
CA ALA A 8 -2.06 -3.89 -10.66
C ALA A 8 -1.03 -4.85 -11.27
N ILE A 9 -0.57 -5.87 -10.53
CA ILE A 9 0.37 -6.87 -11.03
C ILE A 9 -0.27 -7.74 -12.11
N LEU A 10 -1.51 -8.19 -11.93
CA LEU A 10 -2.28 -8.95 -12.93
C LEU A 10 -2.39 -8.17 -14.25
N ARG A 11 -2.76 -6.88 -14.18
CA ARG A 11 -2.84 -5.99 -15.35
C ARG A 11 -1.50 -5.85 -16.06
N LYS A 12 -0.43 -5.61 -15.30
CA LYS A 12 0.92 -5.46 -15.86
C LYS A 12 1.35 -6.74 -16.57
N THR A 13 1.14 -7.90 -15.96
CA THR A 13 1.47 -9.20 -16.54
C THR A 13 0.65 -9.50 -17.79
N ARG A 14 -0.67 -9.31 -17.77
CA ARG A 14 -1.50 -9.51 -18.98
C ARG A 14 -1.01 -8.65 -20.14
N LYS A 15 -0.73 -7.36 -19.89
CA LYS A 15 -0.20 -6.44 -20.91
C LYS A 15 1.16 -6.89 -21.42
N ALA A 16 2.04 -7.41 -20.56
CA ALA A 16 3.33 -7.96 -20.97
C ALA A 16 3.18 -9.20 -21.87
N HIS A 17 2.11 -9.99 -21.71
CA HIS A 17 1.75 -11.08 -22.62
C HIS A 17 1.09 -10.60 -23.93
N GLY A 18 0.90 -9.28 -24.13
CA GLY A 18 0.27 -8.72 -25.31
C GLY A 18 -1.22 -9.04 -25.45
N LYS A 19 -1.88 -9.53 -24.40
CA LYS A 19 -3.29 -9.93 -24.43
C LYS A 19 -4.19 -8.77 -24.05
N SER A 20 -5.25 -8.52 -24.82
CA SER A 20 -6.35 -7.64 -24.40
C SER A 20 -7.24 -8.34 -23.36
N LEU A 21 -8.20 -7.60 -22.75
CA LEU A 21 -9.17 -8.23 -21.86
C LEU A 21 -10.09 -9.20 -22.62
N ILE A 22 -10.41 -8.91 -23.89
CA ILE A 22 -11.26 -9.74 -24.74
C ILE A 22 -10.53 -11.06 -25.05
N ASP A 23 -9.24 -10.99 -25.35
CA ASP A 23 -8.42 -12.20 -25.59
C ASP A 23 -8.35 -13.11 -24.36
N MET A 24 -8.51 -12.54 -23.16
CA MET A 24 -8.47 -13.29 -21.91
C MET A 24 -9.82 -13.91 -21.54
N GLU A 25 -10.94 -13.48 -22.10
CA GLU A 25 -12.26 -14.05 -21.78
C GLU A 25 -12.32 -15.58 -22.01
N PRO A 26 -11.96 -16.11 -23.21
CA PRO A 26 -12.03 -17.56 -23.44
C PRO A 26 -10.97 -18.35 -22.63
N ILE A 27 -9.86 -17.72 -22.24
CA ILE A 27 -8.76 -18.38 -21.53
C ILE A 27 -9.04 -18.45 -20.03
N SER A 28 -9.61 -17.38 -19.48
CA SER A 28 -9.88 -17.25 -18.03
C SER A 28 -11.25 -17.76 -17.62
N GLY A 29 -12.19 -17.88 -18.56
CA GLY A 29 -13.60 -18.18 -18.26
C GLY A 29 -14.36 -17.03 -17.60
N TYR A 30 -13.77 -15.83 -17.51
CA TYR A 30 -14.40 -14.65 -16.94
C TYR A 30 -14.64 -13.57 -18.00
N GLY A 31 -15.80 -12.93 -17.95
CA GLY A 31 -16.10 -11.79 -18.82
C GLY A 31 -15.21 -10.58 -18.54
N LYS A 32 -15.05 -9.71 -19.54
CA LYS A 32 -14.23 -8.51 -19.57
C LYS A 32 -14.43 -7.62 -18.34
N THR A 33 -15.66 -7.44 -17.90
CA THR A 33 -15.99 -6.64 -16.71
C THR A 33 -15.40 -7.25 -15.44
N THR A 34 -15.49 -8.57 -15.28
CA THR A 34 -14.94 -9.28 -14.11
C THR A 34 -13.41 -9.20 -14.12
N LEU A 35 -12.78 -9.39 -15.29
CA LEU A 35 -11.34 -9.22 -15.46
C LEU A 35 -10.88 -7.79 -15.14
N SER A 36 -11.60 -6.79 -15.64
CA SER A 36 -11.33 -5.38 -15.34
C SER A 36 -11.45 -5.07 -13.84
N ASN A 37 -12.49 -5.58 -13.18
CA ASN A 37 -12.69 -5.40 -11.75
C ASN A 37 -11.57 -6.04 -10.93
N MET A 38 -11.11 -7.24 -11.32
CA MET A 38 -9.94 -7.87 -10.71
C MET A 38 -8.69 -7.00 -10.89
N GLU A 39 -8.40 -6.56 -12.11
CA GLU A 39 -7.24 -5.72 -12.43
C GLU A 39 -7.26 -4.34 -11.76
N ASN A 40 -8.43 -3.86 -11.33
CA ASN A 40 -8.58 -2.63 -10.56
C ASN A 40 -8.59 -2.87 -9.04
N GLY A 41 -8.56 -4.12 -8.58
CA GLY A 41 -8.49 -4.42 -7.15
C GLY A 41 -9.83 -4.37 -6.40
N PHE A 42 -10.96 -4.59 -7.07
CA PHE A 42 -12.27 -4.45 -6.44
C PHE A 42 -12.47 -5.38 -5.23
N PRO A 43 -12.88 -4.85 -4.07
CA PRO A 43 -13.03 -5.64 -2.85
C PRO A 43 -14.13 -6.69 -2.93
N SER A 44 -15.18 -6.44 -3.73
CA SER A 44 -16.33 -7.33 -3.93
C SER A 44 -16.03 -8.58 -4.74
N VAL A 45 -14.91 -8.63 -5.47
CA VAL A 45 -14.52 -9.84 -6.22
C VAL A 45 -13.85 -10.83 -5.27
N SER A 46 -14.29 -12.09 -5.27
CA SER A 46 -13.75 -13.12 -4.37
C SER A 46 -12.28 -13.43 -4.64
N ASP A 47 -11.57 -13.84 -3.59
CA ASP A 47 -10.14 -14.17 -3.65
C ASP A 47 -9.86 -15.34 -4.59
N ASP A 48 -10.76 -16.31 -4.68
CA ASP A 48 -10.67 -17.44 -5.61
C ASP A 48 -10.59 -17.01 -7.07
N LYS A 49 -11.32 -15.94 -7.46
CA LYS A 49 -11.27 -15.42 -8.83
C LYS A 49 -9.91 -14.79 -9.15
N TYR A 50 -9.33 -14.08 -8.18
CA TYR A 50 -7.97 -13.55 -8.29
C TYR A 50 -6.93 -14.67 -8.42
N ILE A 51 -7.06 -15.72 -7.59
CA ILE A 51 -6.16 -16.88 -7.62
C ILE A 51 -6.28 -17.60 -8.96
N HIS A 52 -7.50 -17.83 -9.45
CA HIS A 52 -7.74 -18.45 -10.74
C HIS A 52 -7.12 -17.65 -11.89
N TYR A 53 -7.37 -16.33 -11.94
CA TYR A 53 -6.82 -15.48 -12.99
C TYR A 53 -5.28 -15.41 -12.94
N ALA A 54 -4.70 -15.37 -11.75
CA ALA A 54 -3.25 -15.44 -11.58
C ALA A 54 -2.65 -16.78 -12.04
N LYS A 55 -3.38 -17.89 -11.87
CA LYS A 55 -3.00 -19.21 -12.42
C LYS A 55 -3.08 -19.20 -13.95
N THR A 56 -4.13 -18.61 -14.53
CA THR A 56 -4.26 -18.45 -15.98
C THR A 56 -3.08 -17.67 -16.59
N LEU A 57 -2.57 -16.68 -15.86
CA LEU A 57 -1.40 -15.90 -16.26
C LEU A 57 -0.06 -16.55 -15.87
N ASN A 58 -0.06 -17.75 -15.28
CA ASN A 58 1.13 -18.47 -14.81
C ASN A 58 2.00 -17.66 -13.83
N ILE A 59 1.36 -16.85 -12.98
CA ILE A 59 2.08 -16.05 -11.97
C ILE A 59 1.60 -16.29 -10.55
N ALA A 60 0.62 -17.16 -10.30
CA ALA A 60 0.01 -17.30 -8.97
C ALA A 60 1.03 -17.52 -7.85
N GLU A 61 1.94 -18.49 -8.00
CA GLU A 61 2.95 -18.80 -6.98
C GLU A 61 3.87 -17.60 -6.69
N LYS A 62 4.40 -16.99 -7.75
CA LYS A 62 5.24 -15.80 -7.64
C LYS A 62 4.49 -14.61 -7.06
N LEU A 63 3.25 -14.38 -7.49
CA LEU A 63 2.42 -13.24 -7.11
C LEU A 63 2.04 -13.33 -5.63
N PHE A 64 1.40 -14.43 -5.22
CA PHE A 64 0.95 -14.57 -3.85
C PHE A 64 2.11 -14.75 -2.87
N GLY A 65 3.22 -15.37 -3.30
CA GLY A 65 4.46 -15.43 -2.51
C GLY A 65 5.17 -14.08 -2.35
N ILE A 66 5.12 -13.18 -3.35
CA ILE A 66 5.63 -11.80 -3.21
C ILE A 66 4.72 -10.99 -2.29
N VAL A 67 3.41 -11.05 -2.51
CA VAL A 67 2.43 -10.28 -1.72
C VAL A 67 2.48 -10.68 -0.25
N SER A 68 2.58 -11.97 0.06
CA SER A 68 2.68 -12.43 1.45
C SER A 68 3.93 -11.89 2.15
N LYS A 69 5.09 -11.86 1.46
CA LYS A 69 6.34 -11.31 2.00
C LYS A 69 6.26 -9.81 2.24
N GLU A 70 5.62 -9.08 1.34
CA GLU A 70 5.44 -7.63 1.49
C GLU A 70 4.47 -7.30 2.64
N GLU A 71 3.36 -8.04 2.76
CA GLU A 71 2.43 -7.92 3.89
C GLU A 71 3.11 -8.27 5.23
N GLU A 72 4.00 -9.27 5.25
CA GLU A 72 4.79 -9.62 6.43
C GLU A 72 5.79 -8.52 6.81
N LYS A 73 6.48 -7.95 5.81
CA LYS A 73 7.39 -6.82 6.01
C LYS A 73 6.64 -5.60 6.56
N GLU A 74 5.47 -5.29 6.02
CA GLU A 74 4.65 -4.16 6.47
C GLU A 74 4.18 -4.36 7.92
N ARG A 75 3.70 -5.57 8.28
CA ARG A 75 3.37 -5.90 9.68
C ARG A 75 4.57 -5.80 10.63
N PHE A 76 5.75 -6.20 10.17
CA PHE A 76 6.98 -6.04 10.96
C PHE A 76 7.29 -4.57 11.22
N LEU A 77 7.16 -3.71 10.21
CA LEU A 77 7.40 -2.27 10.34
C LEU A 77 6.34 -1.58 11.20
N GLU A 78 5.07 -1.95 11.06
CA GLU A 78 3.98 -1.49 11.96
C GLU A 78 4.31 -1.79 13.43
N LYS A 79 4.70 -3.03 13.72
CA LYS A 79 5.09 -3.42 15.08
C LYS A 79 6.28 -2.61 15.59
N ARG A 80 7.30 -2.38 14.75
CA ARG A 80 8.46 -1.56 15.10
C ARG A 80 8.07 -0.12 15.42
N MET A 81 7.18 0.49 14.64
CA MET A 81 6.68 1.84 14.92
C MET A 81 5.95 1.93 16.25
N PHE A 82 5.10 0.94 16.54
CA PHE A 82 4.38 0.85 17.81
C PHE A 82 5.34 0.71 19.01
N GLU A 83 6.45 -0.03 18.84
CA GLU A 83 7.49 -0.16 19.86
C GLU A 83 8.30 1.14 20.06
N ILE A 84 8.50 1.93 19.00
CA ILE A 84 9.27 3.19 19.03
C ILE A 84 8.48 4.32 19.69
N GLU A 85 7.18 4.42 19.44
CA GLU A 85 6.34 5.54 19.91
C GLU A 85 6.48 5.86 21.42
N PRO A 86 6.45 4.89 22.37
CA PRO A 86 6.63 5.21 23.78
C PRO A 86 8.05 5.71 24.13
N ILE A 87 9.06 5.33 23.33
CA ILE A 87 10.46 5.75 23.55
C ILE A 87 10.61 7.25 23.29
N VAL A 88 9.78 7.84 22.44
CA VAL A 88 9.84 9.28 22.10
C VAL A 88 9.83 10.15 23.34
N PHE A 89 9.03 9.80 24.37
CA PHE A 89 8.96 10.58 25.61
C PHE A 89 10.18 10.36 26.52
N ALA A 90 10.71 9.14 26.56
CA ALA A 90 11.81 8.78 27.45
C ALA A 90 13.19 9.17 26.88
N SER A 91 13.38 8.99 25.57
CA SER A 91 14.62 9.27 24.87
C SER A 91 14.35 9.56 23.37
N PRO A 92 14.06 10.83 23.03
CA PRO A 92 13.78 11.23 21.66
C PRO A 92 14.91 10.91 20.66
N SER A 93 16.16 10.95 21.10
CA SER A 93 17.33 10.67 20.26
C SER A 93 17.43 9.19 19.89
N ILE A 94 17.14 8.29 20.83
CA ILE A 94 17.10 6.85 20.58
C ILE A 94 15.94 6.52 19.64
N ALA A 95 14.76 7.07 19.90
CA ALA A 95 13.59 6.88 19.02
C ALA A 95 13.89 7.33 17.59
N LEU A 96 14.47 8.51 17.40
CA LEU A 96 14.84 9.02 16.07
C LEU A 96 15.85 8.13 15.36
N ASN A 97 16.86 7.62 16.06
CA ASN A 97 17.83 6.68 15.50
C ASN A 97 17.14 5.37 15.05
N GLN A 98 16.23 4.82 15.86
CA GLN A 98 15.47 3.63 15.50
C GLN A 98 14.59 3.85 14.26
N ILE A 99 13.98 5.03 14.12
CA ILE A 99 13.21 5.39 12.91
C ILE A 99 14.12 5.42 11.68
N ASN A 100 15.28 6.10 11.77
CA ASN A 100 16.21 6.21 10.64
C ASN A 100 16.71 4.84 10.15
N ASN A 101 16.82 3.86 11.06
CA ASN A 101 17.22 2.49 10.70
C ASN A 101 16.16 1.72 9.91
N ILE A 102 14.88 2.12 9.99
CA ILE A 102 13.77 1.45 9.29
C ILE A 102 13.16 2.30 8.16
N GLU A 103 13.51 3.58 8.06
CA GLU A 103 12.96 4.54 7.08
C GLU A 103 13.10 4.03 5.64
N ASN A 104 14.29 3.57 5.24
CA ASN A 104 14.55 3.03 3.89
C ASN A 104 13.78 1.71 3.59
N MET A 105 13.15 1.10 4.61
CA MET A 105 12.36 -0.11 4.44
C MET A 105 10.89 0.19 4.13
N ILE A 106 10.43 1.42 4.39
CA ILE A 106 9.07 1.90 4.17
C ILE A 106 8.91 2.28 2.70
N LEU A 107 7.82 1.82 2.08
CA LEU A 107 7.52 2.15 0.69
C LEU A 107 6.93 3.58 0.59
N GLU A 108 7.22 4.28 -0.50
CA GLU A 108 6.78 5.66 -0.78
C GLU A 108 5.25 5.86 -0.69
N HIS A 109 4.47 4.81 -0.91
CA HIS A 109 3.01 4.84 -0.81
C HIS A 109 2.47 3.99 0.35
N SER A 110 3.32 3.62 1.31
CA SER A 110 2.88 2.87 2.48
C SER A 110 2.07 3.78 3.40
N SER A 111 1.03 3.20 4.00
CA SER A 111 0.24 3.87 5.05
C SER A 111 1.05 4.16 6.33
N LEU A 112 2.25 3.59 6.45
CA LEU A 112 3.20 3.86 7.53
C LEU A 112 3.97 5.17 7.36
N LEU A 113 4.05 5.72 6.15
CA LEU A 113 4.85 6.91 5.88
C LEU A 113 4.36 8.14 6.68
N PRO A 114 3.04 8.45 6.75
CA PRO A 114 2.56 9.50 7.64
C PRO A 114 2.89 9.24 9.11
N VAL A 115 2.75 7.99 9.57
CA VAL A 115 3.04 7.61 10.96
C VAL A 115 4.52 7.87 11.29
N MET A 116 5.43 7.51 10.38
CA MET A 116 6.86 7.80 10.51
C MET A 116 7.13 9.29 10.71
N HIS A 117 6.56 10.13 9.83
CA HIS A 117 6.75 11.58 9.86
C HIS A 117 6.17 12.19 11.15
N TYR A 118 5.03 11.70 11.62
CA TYR A 118 4.46 12.09 12.90
C TYR A 118 5.41 11.78 14.07
N ILE A 119 5.92 10.55 14.16
CA ILE A 119 6.82 10.16 15.26
C ILE A 119 8.16 10.93 15.18
N LYS A 120 8.71 11.17 13.97
CA LYS A 120 9.88 12.05 13.78
C LYS A 120 9.62 13.46 14.30
N GLY A 121 8.47 14.04 13.94
CA GLY A 121 8.06 15.36 14.40
C GLY A 121 7.96 15.44 15.92
N ARG A 122 7.41 14.40 16.56
CA ARG A 122 7.36 14.28 18.03
C ARG A 122 8.76 14.19 18.65
N CYS A 123 9.69 13.47 18.02
CA CYS A 123 11.09 13.42 18.47
C CYS A 123 11.75 14.80 18.41
N PHE A 124 11.60 15.52 17.30
CA PHE A 124 12.17 16.86 17.13
C PHE A 124 11.56 17.87 18.09
N PHE A 125 10.25 17.81 18.31
CA PHE A 125 9.55 18.65 19.28
C PHE A 125 10.10 18.46 20.68
N ALA A 126 10.32 17.22 21.12
CA ALA A 126 10.90 16.91 22.43
C ALA A 126 12.40 17.28 22.56
N GLN A 127 13.06 17.64 21.46
CA GLN A 127 14.45 18.11 21.43
C GLN A 127 14.56 19.63 21.21
N ASP A 128 13.45 20.37 21.31
CA ASP A 128 13.36 21.81 21.03
C ASP A 128 13.75 22.20 19.58
N LYS A 129 13.74 21.24 18.66
CA LYS A 129 13.99 21.43 17.22
C LYS A 129 12.68 21.77 16.51
N TRP A 130 12.14 22.94 16.83
CA TRP A 130 10.77 23.32 16.47
C TRP A 130 10.54 23.37 14.96
N LYS A 131 11.53 23.81 14.19
CA LYS A 131 11.42 23.92 12.73
C LYS A 131 11.31 22.54 12.09
N GLU A 132 12.21 21.63 12.44
CA GLU A 132 12.22 20.24 11.95
C GLU A 132 10.97 19.48 12.41
N ALA A 133 10.50 19.78 13.62
CA ALA A 133 9.25 19.23 14.15
C ALA A 133 8.04 19.66 13.29
N GLN A 134 7.93 20.96 13.00
CA GLN A 134 6.87 21.51 12.19
C GLN A 134 6.89 20.93 10.77
N GLU A 135 8.05 20.90 10.12
CA GLU A 135 8.22 20.34 8.78
C GLU A 135 7.79 18.87 8.75
N SER A 136 8.25 18.07 9.70
CA SER A 136 7.90 16.64 9.77
C SER A 136 6.41 16.40 10.04
N ILE A 137 5.79 17.18 10.92
CA ILE A 137 4.36 17.05 11.22
C ILE A 137 3.53 17.49 10.01
N LEU A 138 3.92 18.56 9.32
CA LEU A 138 3.23 19.03 8.13
C LEU A 138 3.25 17.97 7.02
N GLU A 139 4.42 17.37 6.75
CA GLU A 139 4.57 16.27 5.81
C GLU A 139 3.64 15.09 6.16
N SER A 140 3.54 14.73 7.45
CA SER A 140 2.60 13.70 7.89
C SER A 140 1.15 14.05 7.55
N VAL A 141 0.74 15.31 7.70
CA VAL A 141 -0.63 15.76 7.42
C VAL A 141 -0.90 15.76 5.92
N GLU A 142 0.05 16.25 5.11
CA GLU A 142 -0.05 16.27 3.64
C GLU A 142 -0.20 14.85 3.09
N LEU A 143 0.64 13.91 3.55
CA LEU A 143 0.54 12.50 3.17
C LEU A 143 -0.80 11.87 3.55
N LEU A 144 -1.37 12.21 4.72
CA LEU A 144 -2.70 11.73 5.11
C LEU A 144 -3.81 12.27 4.20
N GLN A 145 -3.73 13.55 3.85
CA GLN A 145 -4.70 14.17 2.93
C GLN A 145 -4.60 13.57 1.53
N ASP A 146 -3.40 13.25 1.06
CA ASP A 146 -3.21 12.63 -0.25
C ASP A 146 -3.68 11.16 -0.25
N VAL A 147 -3.43 10.41 0.82
CA VAL A 147 -4.04 9.07 1.00
C VAL A 147 -5.57 9.17 0.97
N GLN A 148 -6.15 10.19 1.61
CA GLN A 148 -7.59 10.40 1.64
C GLN A 148 -8.15 10.80 0.26
N LYS A 149 -7.55 11.78 -0.43
CA LYS A 149 -7.92 12.18 -1.81
C LYS A 149 -7.78 11.01 -2.79
N TRP A 150 -6.75 10.18 -2.65
CA TRP A 150 -6.57 8.99 -3.46
C TRP A 150 -7.70 7.98 -3.24
N LYS A 151 -8.10 7.73 -1.99
CA LYS A 151 -9.27 6.89 -1.65
C LYS A 151 -10.59 7.45 -2.20
N TYR A 152 -10.79 8.77 -2.16
CA TYR A 152 -12.01 9.43 -2.67
C TYR A 152 -12.07 9.50 -4.20
N SER A 153 -10.96 9.82 -4.89
CA SER A 153 -10.91 9.88 -6.36
C SER A 153 -11.20 8.52 -7.00
N LYS A 154 -10.87 7.42 -6.30
CA LYS A 154 -11.24 6.07 -6.71
C LYS A 154 -12.69 5.72 -6.41
N SER A 155 -13.27 6.21 -5.31
CA SER A 155 -14.67 5.98 -4.95
C SER A 155 -15.66 6.79 -5.79
N SER A 156 -15.28 8.02 -6.20
CA SER A 156 -16.12 8.94 -6.97
C SER A 156 -16.36 8.50 -8.43
N ARG A 157 -15.49 7.63 -9.00
CA ARG A 157 -15.74 7.00 -10.32
C ARG A 157 -16.93 6.02 -10.33
N TYR A 158 -17.61 5.82 -9.20
CA TYR A 158 -18.73 4.88 -9.08
C TYR A 158 -20.09 5.56 -8.83
N VAL A 159 -20.18 6.90 -8.89
CA VAL A 159 -21.44 7.62 -8.60
C VAL A 159 -22.10 8.25 -9.84
N THR A 160 -21.48 8.20 -11.02
CA THR A 160 -22.04 8.78 -12.27
C THR A 160 -22.72 7.77 -13.22
N THR A 161 -23.34 6.72 -12.68
CA THR A 161 -24.34 5.93 -13.44
C THR A 161 -25.62 5.80 -12.62
N LEU A 162 -26.46 6.83 -12.73
CA LEU A 162 -27.91 6.75 -12.55
C LEU A 162 -28.56 7.42 -13.76
#